data_AF-A0A5M9JII3-F1
#
_entry.id   AF-A0A5M9JII3-F1
#
_cell.length_a   1.000
_cell.length_b   1.000
_cell.length_c   1.000
_cell.angle_alpha   90.00
_cell.angle_beta   90.00
_cell.angle_gamma   90.00
#
_symmetry.space_group_name_H-M   'P 1'
#
loop_
_entity.id
_entity.type
_entity.pdbx_description
1 polymer ?
#
loop_
_entity_poly.entity_id
_entity_poly.type
_entity_poly.pdbx_seq_one_letter_code
_entity_poly.pdbx_strand_id
1 'polypeptide(L)'
;MFARTLPRPRWVQNRSFSSTAARFEILDVASLPDRIVPRYHRSREGDLLSLQWPSPPRNMLIIKKDRSPVVSEALIEYLKHIHSNYRNSSLILEQKVAESIHNSLPFPIYTTSSPSLFPTKVDMVTTLGGDGTILHASSLFSTTRHVPPILSFSMGTLGFLGEWKFAEYKRAFREVYMSGAAAGSPLFQDEMHPHVQISTSERTDDISGWSSIRGKSMGSNRSSKVLLRSRLKVEVFDADGNSTQESTEGDVACYE
;
A
#
# COMPACT_ATOMS: atom_id res chain seq x y z
N MET A 1 -35.58 53.36 45.42
CA MET A 1 -34.56 52.31 45.67
C MET A 1 -34.60 51.33 44.51
N PHE A 2 -33.60 51.34 43.63
CA PHE A 2 -33.50 50.36 42.53
C PHE A 2 -32.53 49.25 42.96
N ALA A 3 -33.04 48.04 43.16
CA ALA A 3 -32.24 46.89 43.52
C ALA A 3 -31.46 46.39 42.29
N ARG A 4 -30.13 46.42 42.35
CA ARG A 4 -29.24 45.83 41.34
C ARG A 4 -29.10 44.33 41.61
N THR A 5 -29.64 43.50 40.73
CA THR A 5 -29.40 42.05 40.72
C THR A 5 -28.06 41.73 40.05
N LEU A 6 -27.18 41.01 40.74
CA LEU A 6 -25.89 40.52 40.23
C LEU A 6 -26.11 39.38 39.21
N PRO A 7 -25.29 39.28 38.14
CA PRO A 7 -25.40 38.20 37.17
C PRO A 7 -24.85 36.88 37.73
N ARG A 8 -25.57 35.79 37.48
CA ARG A 8 -25.19 34.42 37.86
C ARG A 8 -23.91 33.97 37.13
N PRO A 9 -23.01 33.21 37.79
CA PRO A 9 -21.81 32.70 37.14
C PRO A 9 -22.19 31.66 36.08
N ARG A 10 -21.66 31.82 34.86
CA ARG A 10 -21.75 30.83 33.80
C ARG A 10 -20.91 29.63 34.19
N TRP A 11 -21.57 28.48 34.37
CA TRP A 11 -20.91 27.19 34.49
C TRP A 11 -20.11 26.93 33.20
N VAL A 12 -18.78 26.93 33.33
CA VAL A 12 -17.89 26.48 32.27
C VAL A 12 -17.99 24.96 32.23
N GLN A 13 -18.68 24.42 31.23
CA GLN A 13 -18.63 22.99 30.95
C GLN A 13 -17.22 22.64 30.49
N ASN A 14 -16.45 21.98 31.36
CA ASN A 14 -15.22 21.32 30.95
C ASN A 14 -15.56 20.28 29.88
N ARG A 15 -15.10 20.51 28.64
CA ARG A 15 -15.11 19.49 27.61
C ARG A 15 -14.07 18.45 28.00
N SER A 16 -14.52 17.27 28.43
CA SER A 16 -13.63 16.14 28.64
C SER A 16 -13.01 15.75 27.30
N PHE A 17 -11.70 15.89 27.17
CA PHE A 17 -10.96 15.36 26.04
C PHE A 17 -10.97 13.83 26.17
N SER A 18 -11.58 13.13 25.21
CA SER A 18 -11.45 11.68 25.09
C SER A 18 -10.09 11.39 24.48
N SER A 19 -9.16 10.85 25.28
CA SER A 19 -7.93 10.25 24.77
C SER A 19 -8.17 8.76 24.61
N THR A 20 -8.24 8.27 23.37
CA THR A 20 -8.22 6.83 23.11
C THR A 20 -6.80 6.32 23.40
N ALA A 21 -6.68 5.27 24.22
CA ALA A 21 -5.39 4.64 24.48
C ALA A 21 -4.80 4.08 23.17
N ALA A 22 -3.49 4.21 22.99
CA ALA A 22 -2.79 3.61 21.85
C ALA A 22 -3.00 2.08 21.88
N ARG A 23 -3.50 1.52 20.79
CA ARG A 23 -3.78 0.08 20.66
C ARG A 23 -2.56 -0.61 20.07
N PHE A 24 -1.65 -1.04 20.93
CA PHE A 24 -0.47 -1.83 20.57
C PHE A 24 -0.81 -3.31 20.30
N GLU A 25 -1.89 -3.55 19.55
CA GLU A 25 -2.49 -4.86 19.38
C GLU A 25 -2.07 -5.51 18.06
N ILE A 26 -1.75 -6.79 18.13
CA ILE A 26 -1.55 -7.65 16.97
C ILE A 26 -2.85 -8.43 16.75
N LEU A 27 -3.50 -8.20 15.62
CA LEU A 27 -4.77 -8.83 15.24
C LEU A 27 -4.55 -9.90 14.17
N ASP A 28 -5.50 -10.84 14.05
CA ASP A 28 -5.42 -11.90 13.05
C ASP A 28 -5.98 -11.43 11.69
N VAL A 29 -5.25 -11.71 10.62
CA VAL A 29 -5.65 -11.49 9.22
C VAL A 29 -6.97 -12.19 8.88
N ALA A 30 -7.32 -13.29 9.56
CA ALA A 30 -8.60 -13.97 9.37
C ALA A 30 -9.82 -13.05 9.61
N SER A 31 -9.68 -12.04 10.49
CA SER A 31 -10.74 -11.07 10.80
C SER A 31 -10.97 -10.02 9.68
N LEU A 32 -10.04 -9.91 8.73
CA LEU A 32 -10.14 -8.95 7.63
C LEU A 32 -11.14 -9.42 6.58
N PRO A 33 -11.80 -8.48 5.88
CA PRO A 33 -12.65 -8.82 4.75
C PRO A 33 -11.84 -9.46 3.61
N ASP A 34 -12.53 -10.18 2.73
CA ASP A 34 -11.88 -10.80 1.58
C ASP A 34 -11.31 -9.78 0.59
N ARG A 35 -10.33 -10.26 -0.16
CA ARG A 35 -9.52 -9.48 -1.08
C ARG A 35 -10.35 -8.82 -2.18
N ILE A 36 -10.04 -7.57 -2.46
CA ILE A 36 -10.47 -6.83 -3.64
C ILE A 36 -9.53 -7.18 -4.80
N VAL A 37 -10.09 -7.77 -5.87
CA VAL A 37 -9.33 -8.10 -7.08
C VAL A 37 -9.35 -6.91 -8.04
N PRO A 38 -8.18 -6.35 -8.41
CA PRO A 38 -8.12 -5.25 -9.37
C PRO A 38 -8.37 -5.73 -10.79
N ARG A 39 -8.76 -4.80 -11.66
CA ARG A 39 -8.81 -4.98 -13.12
C ARG A 39 -7.55 -4.40 -13.76
N TYR A 40 -7.15 -4.98 -14.88
CA TYR A 40 -5.99 -4.53 -15.64
C TYR A 40 -6.42 -4.23 -17.08
N HIS A 41 -6.27 -2.97 -17.49
CA HIS A 41 -6.62 -2.54 -18.84
C HIS A 41 -5.36 -2.26 -19.66
N ARG A 42 -5.30 -2.73 -20.90
CA ARG A 42 -4.18 -2.41 -21.79
C ARG A 42 -4.29 -0.95 -22.24
N SER A 43 -3.20 -0.20 -22.13
CA SER A 43 -3.13 1.14 -22.70
C SER A 43 -3.09 1.07 -24.23
N ARG A 44 -3.71 2.02 -24.93
CA ARG A 44 -3.70 2.10 -26.41
C ARG A 44 -2.31 2.48 -26.97
N GLU A 45 -1.44 3.05 -26.14
CA GLU A 45 -0.16 3.67 -26.56
C GLU A 45 1.08 2.91 -26.04
N GLY A 46 0.93 1.74 -25.42
CA GLY A 46 2.08 0.98 -24.93
C GLY A 46 1.76 -0.42 -24.43
N ASP A 47 2.81 -1.21 -24.17
CA ASP A 47 2.70 -2.60 -23.70
C ASP A 47 2.32 -2.72 -22.21
N LEU A 48 2.22 -1.60 -21.50
CA LEU A 48 1.93 -1.57 -20.07
C LEU A 48 0.44 -1.68 -19.78
N LEU A 49 0.12 -2.45 -18.73
CA LEU A 49 -1.23 -2.53 -18.19
C LEU A 49 -1.46 -1.41 -17.17
N SER A 50 -2.66 -0.88 -17.20
CA SER A 50 -3.20 0.10 -16.27
C SER A 50 -3.95 -0.61 -15.16
N LEU A 51 -3.49 -0.44 -13.92
CA LEU A 51 -4.16 -0.96 -12.74
C LEU A 51 -5.45 -0.16 -12.48
N GLN A 52 -6.56 -0.84 -12.25
CA GLN A 52 -7.82 -0.21 -11.89
C GLN A 52 -8.46 -0.93 -10.70
N TRP A 53 -8.59 -0.21 -9.60
CA TRP A 53 -9.30 -0.67 -8.42
C TRP A 53 -10.82 -0.46 -8.57
N PRO A 54 -11.65 -1.48 -8.33
CA PRO A 54 -13.10 -1.27 -8.26
C PRO A 54 -13.49 -0.41 -7.03
N SER A 55 -12.69 -0.51 -5.97
CA SER A 55 -12.73 0.30 -4.76
C SER A 55 -11.32 0.35 -4.15
N PRO A 56 -10.95 1.38 -3.38
CA PRO A 56 -9.61 1.49 -2.81
C PRO A 56 -9.15 0.22 -2.09
N PRO A 57 -7.89 -0.19 -2.26
CA PRO A 57 -7.36 -1.35 -1.57
C PRO A 57 -7.37 -1.10 -0.05
N ARG A 58 -7.76 -2.11 0.71
CA ARG A 58 -7.87 -2.05 2.17
C ARG A 58 -6.74 -2.83 2.81
N ASN A 59 -6.50 -4.05 2.36
CA ASN A 59 -5.61 -5.00 3.03
C ASN A 59 -4.23 -4.98 2.36
N MET A 60 -3.24 -4.43 3.04
CA MET A 60 -1.90 -4.22 2.49
C MET A 60 -0.91 -5.10 3.21
N LEU A 61 -0.24 -6.00 2.48
CA LEU A 61 0.87 -6.79 3.03
C LEU A 61 2.18 -6.03 2.82
N ILE A 62 2.92 -5.78 3.89
CA ILE A 62 4.23 -5.12 3.82
C ILE A 62 5.31 -6.13 4.20
N ILE A 63 6.23 -6.35 3.27
CA ILE A 63 7.35 -7.27 3.41
C ILE A 63 8.63 -6.45 3.40
N LYS A 64 9.53 -6.73 4.34
CA LYS A 64 10.78 -6.01 4.46
C LYS A 64 11.98 -6.92 4.35
N LYS A 65 13.14 -6.36 3.99
CA LYS A 65 14.43 -7.04 4.10
C LYS A 65 14.73 -7.37 5.57
N ASP A 66 15.26 -8.57 5.80
CA ASP A 66 15.65 -9.03 7.12
C ASP A 66 16.94 -8.39 7.63
N ARG A 67 17.05 -8.32 8.97
CA ARG A 67 18.25 -7.89 9.71
C ARG A 67 18.85 -6.54 9.26
N SER A 68 18.04 -5.63 8.74
CA SER A 68 18.46 -4.28 8.38
C SER A 68 17.73 -3.24 9.24
N PRO A 69 18.42 -2.55 10.16
CA PRO A 69 17.77 -1.56 11.04
C PRO A 69 17.23 -0.37 10.24
N VAL A 70 17.98 0.08 9.22
CA VAL A 70 17.55 1.15 8.31
C VAL A 70 16.21 0.83 7.65
N VAL A 71 16.01 -0.43 7.23
CA VAL A 71 14.74 -0.88 6.62
C VAL A 71 13.62 -0.97 7.68
N SER A 72 13.93 -1.38 8.91
CA SER A 72 12.95 -1.41 10.00
C SER A 72 12.46 0.00 10.37
N GLU A 73 13.36 1.00 10.42
CA GLU A 73 13.00 2.39 10.66
C GLU A 73 12.10 2.95 9.56
N ALA A 74 12.48 2.70 8.30
CA ALA A 74 11.68 3.05 7.14
C ALA A 74 10.31 2.35 7.13
N LEU A 75 10.23 1.09 7.55
CA LEU A 75 8.96 0.39 7.71
C LEU A 75 8.06 1.12 8.72
N ILE A 76 8.58 1.49 9.88
CA ILE A 76 7.81 2.20 10.91
C ILE A 76 7.33 3.56 10.37
N GLU A 77 8.18 4.30 9.66
CA GLU A 77 7.81 5.56 9.00
C GLU A 77 6.68 5.35 7.98
N TYR A 78 6.83 4.33 7.14
CA TYR A 78 5.88 3.99 6.10
C TYR A 78 4.50 3.59 6.66
N LEU A 79 4.47 2.73 7.68
CA LEU A 79 3.23 2.31 8.34
C LEU A 79 2.53 3.50 9.00
N LYS A 80 3.27 4.38 9.67
CA LYS A 80 2.72 5.61 10.27
C LYS A 80 2.14 6.55 9.20
N HIS A 81 2.82 6.68 8.07
CA HIS A 81 2.30 7.47 6.95
C HIS A 81 0.99 6.89 6.42
N ILE A 82 0.92 5.59 6.17
CA ILE A 82 -0.30 4.97 5.64
C ILE A 82 -1.45 5.13 6.64
N HIS A 83 -1.24 4.74 7.90
CA HIS A 83 -2.28 4.83 8.92
C HIS A 83 -2.80 6.26 9.13
N SER A 84 -1.93 7.27 9.03
CA SER A 84 -2.35 8.68 9.20
C SER A 84 -3.08 9.27 7.99
N ASN A 85 -2.81 8.77 6.78
CA ASN A 85 -3.34 9.33 5.54
C ASN A 85 -4.49 8.53 4.93
N TYR A 86 -4.64 7.25 5.28
CA TYR A 86 -5.62 6.34 4.68
C TYR A 86 -6.34 5.57 5.79
N ARG A 87 -7.52 6.03 6.22
CA ARG A 87 -8.17 5.49 7.45
C ARG A 87 -8.68 4.06 7.31
N ASN A 88 -8.98 3.63 6.08
CA ASN A 88 -9.58 2.32 5.80
C ASN A 88 -8.55 1.27 5.35
N SER A 89 -7.27 1.48 5.62
CA SER A 89 -6.21 0.52 5.30
C SER A 89 -5.84 -0.34 6.51
N SER A 90 -5.93 -1.65 6.34
CA SER A 90 -5.43 -2.66 7.26
C SER A 90 -4.01 -3.06 6.88
N LEU A 91 -3.08 -2.88 7.81
CA LEU A 91 -1.65 -3.12 7.62
C LEU A 91 -1.29 -4.54 8.09
N ILE A 92 -0.91 -5.38 7.15
CA ILE A 92 -0.55 -6.79 7.37
C ILE A 92 0.98 -6.92 7.31
N LEU A 93 1.55 -7.64 8.27
CA LEU A 93 2.98 -7.92 8.37
C LEU A 93 3.21 -9.42 8.60
N GLU A 94 4.42 -9.88 8.30
CA GLU A 94 4.85 -11.21 8.72
C GLU A 94 5.01 -11.29 10.24
N GLN A 95 4.69 -12.44 10.83
CA GLN A 95 4.67 -12.67 12.28
C GLN A 95 5.92 -12.14 13.00
N LYS A 96 7.11 -12.54 12.52
CA LYS A 96 8.38 -12.12 13.11
C LYS A 96 8.61 -10.61 13.07
N VAL A 97 8.10 -9.95 12.02
CA VAL A 97 8.22 -8.50 11.86
C VAL A 97 7.22 -7.79 12.76
N ALA A 98 5.98 -8.26 12.82
CA ALA A 98 4.94 -7.74 13.69
C ALA A 98 5.37 -7.75 15.16
N GLU A 99 5.85 -8.89 15.66
CA GLU A 99 6.36 -9.05 17.03
C GLU A 99 7.53 -8.11 17.34
N SER A 100 8.37 -7.81 16.35
CA SER A 100 9.51 -6.91 16.55
C SER A 100 9.11 -5.43 16.63
N ILE A 101 8.04 -5.01 15.95
CA ILE A 101 7.74 -3.57 15.78
C ILE A 101 6.43 -3.11 16.41
N HIS A 102 5.56 -4.02 16.87
CA HIS A 102 4.22 -3.66 17.35
C HIS A 102 4.26 -2.59 18.47
N ASN A 103 5.24 -2.65 19.36
CA ASN A 103 5.42 -1.67 20.45
C ASN A 103 5.76 -0.25 19.95
N SER A 104 6.25 -0.12 18.71
CA SER A 104 6.63 1.16 18.10
C SER A 104 5.49 1.83 17.32
N LEU A 105 4.34 1.16 17.20
CA LEU A 105 3.19 1.60 16.41
C LEU A 105 2.01 1.90 17.34
N PRO A 106 1.40 3.10 17.27
CA PRO A 106 0.30 3.48 18.17
C PRO A 106 -1.07 2.91 17.75
N PHE A 107 -1.09 1.97 16.80
CA PHE A 107 -2.28 1.43 16.15
C PHE A 107 -2.13 -0.07 15.90
N PRO A 108 -3.25 -0.80 15.73
CA PRO A 108 -3.19 -2.24 15.56
C PRO A 108 -2.59 -2.62 14.20
N ILE A 109 -1.86 -3.73 14.18
CA ILE A 109 -1.34 -4.36 12.97
C ILE A 109 -1.86 -5.79 12.86
N TYR A 110 -1.92 -6.30 11.64
CA TYR A 110 -2.43 -7.63 11.35
C TYR A 110 -1.29 -8.60 11.04
N THR A 111 -1.41 -9.83 11.52
CA THR A 111 -0.49 -10.92 11.22
C THR A 111 -1.26 -12.22 11.05
N THR A 112 -0.58 -13.25 10.55
CA THR A 112 -1.12 -14.61 10.58
C THR A 112 -0.02 -15.63 10.78
N SER A 113 -0.35 -16.70 11.49
CA SER A 113 0.50 -17.89 11.58
C SER A 113 0.42 -18.75 10.31
N SER A 114 -0.59 -18.54 9.46
CA SER A 114 -0.85 -19.33 8.25
C SER A 114 -0.78 -18.47 6.99
N PRO A 115 0.38 -18.44 6.30
CA PRO A 115 0.56 -17.67 5.06
C PRO A 115 -0.41 -18.04 3.94
N SER A 116 -1.07 -19.20 4.01
CA SER A 116 -2.11 -19.63 3.06
C SER A 116 -3.34 -18.71 3.03
N LEU A 117 -3.52 -17.84 4.02
CA LEU A 117 -4.59 -16.83 4.03
C LEU A 117 -4.24 -15.59 3.19
N PHE A 118 -2.97 -15.35 2.86
CA PHE A 118 -2.60 -14.15 2.10
C PHE A 118 -3.29 -14.04 0.74
N PRO A 119 -3.38 -15.10 -0.09
CA PRO A 119 -4.06 -15.03 -1.39
C PRO A 119 -5.50 -14.53 -1.35
N THR A 120 -6.25 -14.87 -0.28
CA THR A 120 -7.67 -14.54 -0.13
C THR A 120 -7.91 -13.22 0.60
N LYS A 121 -6.92 -12.69 1.32
CA LYS A 121 -7.07 -11.48 2.13
C LYS A 121 -6.30 -10.26 1.61
N VAL A 122 -5.16 -10.43 0.94
CA VAL A 122 -4.24 -9.33 0.60
C VAL A 122 -4.62 -8.65 -0.72
N ASP A 123 -4.95 -7.36 -0.68
CA ASP A 123 -5.31 -6.57 -1.87
C ASP A 123 -4.07 -6.19 -2.68
N MET A 124 -3.04 -5.71 -2.00
CA MET A 124 -1.76 -5.30 -2.59
C MET A 124 -0.59 -5.63 -1.66
N VAL A 125 0.59 -5.79 -2.25
CA VAL A 125 1.84 -6.06 -1.54
C VAL A 125 2.77 -4.86 -1.69
N THR A 126 3.42 -4.46 -0.61
CA THR A 126 4.55 -3.52 -0.66
C THR A 126 5.83 -4.22 -0.21
N THR A 127 6.93 -4.03 -0.92
CA THR A 127 8.24 -4.58 -0.53
C THR A 127 9.24 -3.46 -0.21
N LEU A 128 9.89 -3.52 0.95
CA LEU A 128 10.97 -2.63 1.37
C LEU A 128 12.30 -3.38 1.36
N GLY A 129 13.11 -3.24 0.31
CA GLY A 129 14.34 -4.02 0.20
C GLY A 129 14.98 -4.00 -1.18
N GLY A 130 15.30 -5.18 -1.70
CA GLY A 130 15.84 -5.36 -3.05
C GLY A 130 15.17 -6.56 -3.74
N ASP A 131 15.77 -7.07 -4.81
CA ASP A 131 15.18 -8.12 -5.64
C ASP A 131 14.82 -9.38 -4.84
N GLY A 132 15.68 -9.81 -3.91
CA GLY A 132 15.39 -10.96 -3.03
C GLY A 132 14.13 -10.78 -2.16
N THR A 133 13.79 -9.54 -1.78
CA THR A 133 12.56 -9.23 -1.04
C THR A 133 11.33 -9.34 -1.94
N ILE A 134 11.46 -8.97 -3.22
CA ILE A 134 10.41 -9.09 -4.24
C ILE A 134 10.16 -10.57 -4.59
N LEU A 135 11.24 -11.36 -4.69
CA LEU A 135 11.14 -12.80 -4.90
C LEU A 135 10.48 -13.49 -3.72
N HIS A 136 10.86 -13.13 -2.48
CA HIS A 136 10.19 -13.62 -1.27
C HIS A 136 8.70 -13.30 -1.30
N ALA A 137 8.34 -12.04 -1.59
CA ALA A 137 6.95 -11.62 -1.72
C ALA A 137 6.18 -12.43 -2.78
N SER A 138 6.79 -12.65 -3.94
CA SER A 138 6.18 -13.43 -5.03
C SER A 138 5.97 -14.90 -4.64
N SER A 139 6.90 -15.48 -3.88
CA SER A 139 6.81 -16.87 -3.44
C SER A 139 5.57 -17.16 -2.58
N LEU A 140 5.11 -16.17 -1.78
CA LEU A 140 3.92 -16.28 -0.94
C LEU A 140 2.61 -16.45 -1.75
N PHE A 141 2.63 -16.08 -3.02
CA PHE A 141 1.47 -16.15 -3.92
C PHE A 141 1.68 -17.13 -5.09
N SER A 142 2.74 -17.95 -5.05
CA SER A 142 3.12 -18.88 -6.13
C SER A 142 2.02 -19.86 -6.54
N THR A 143 1.15 -20.26 -5.61
CA THR A 143 0.04 -21.19 -5.85
C THR A 143 -1.25 -20.52 -6.32
N THR A 144 -1.27 -19.17 -6.39
CA THR A 144 -2.47 -18.39 -6.66
C THR A 144 -2.54 -17.99 -8.13
N ARG A 145 -3.71 -18.15 -8.76
CA ARG A 145 -3.92 -17.75 -10.16
C ARG A 145 -3.77 -16.23 -10.38
N HIS A 146 -4.10 -15.42 -9.38
CA HIS A 146 -4.04 -13.97 -9.43
C HIS A 146 -3.14 -13.41 -8.33
N VAL A 147 -1.93 -12.99 -8.70
CA VAL A 147 -1.01 -12.33 -7.76
C VAL A 147 -1.48 -10.89 -7.49
N PRO A 148 -1.49 -10.41 -6.24
CA PRO A 148 -1.73 -8.99 -5.92
C PRO A 148 -0.73 -8.06 -6.62
N PRO A 149 -1.09 -6.82 -6.96
CA PRO A 149 -0.12 -5.82 -7.37
C PRO A 149 0.99 -5.68 -6.33
N ILE A 150 2.24 -5.67 -6.79
CA ILE A 150 3.42 -5.50 -5.94
C ILE A 150 3.99 -4.09 -6.17
N LEU A 151 4.05 -3.29 -5.11
CA LEU A 151 4.73 -1.99 -5.08
C LEU A 151 6.10 -2.17 -4.41
N SER A 152 7.17 -1.93 -5.15
CA SER A 152 8.52 -2.23 -4.66
C SER A 152 9.38 -0.99 -4.45
N PHE A 153 9.90 -0.85 -3.24
CA PHE A 153 10.83 0.20 -2.84
C PHE A 153 12.24 -0.37 -2.64
N SER A 154 13.17 0.17 -3.41
CA SER A 154 14.61 -0.04 -3.26
C SER A 154 15.15 0.75 -2.06
N MET A 155 15.86 0.05 -1.17
CA MET A 155 16.45 0.59 0.06
C MET A 155 17.98 0.40 0.14
N GLY A 156 18.65 0.33 -1.01
CA GLY A 156 20.09 0.07 -1.10
C GLY A 156 20.61 0.21 -2.53
N THR A 157 21.47 -0.72 -2.95
CA THR A 157 21.99 -0.80 -4.32
C THR A 157 20.85 -0.92 -5.34
N LEU A 158 21.02 -0.28 -6.51
CA LEU A 158 20.06 -0.32 -7.61
C LEU A 158 19.82 -1.78 -8.02
N GLY A 159 18.60 -2.29 -7.76
CA GLY A 159 18.13 -3.59 -8.23
C GLY A 159 17.46 -3.48 -9.59
N PHE A 160 17.14 -4.62 -10.21
CA PHE A 160 16.48 -4.63 -11.52
C PHE A 160 14.96 -4.62 -11.43
N LEU A 161 14.40 -5.15 -10.33
CA LEU A 161 12.94 -5.29 -10.16
C LEU A 161 12.31 -4.15 -9.36
N GLY A 162 13.11 -3.46 -8.53
CA GLY A 162 12.62 -2.34 -7.73
C GLY A 162 12.40 -1.09 -8.57
N GLU A 163 11.14 -0.68 -8.72
CA GLU A 163 10.78 0.49 -9.54
C GLU A 163 11.03 1.83 -8.82
N TRP A 164 10.82 1.88 -7.50
CA TRP A 164 10.82 3.13 -6.74
C TRP A 164 11.96 3.21 -5.74
N LYS A 165 12.49 4.41 -5.50
CA LYS A 165 13.34 4.68 -4.33
C LYS A 165 12.44 4.89 -3.12
N PHE A 166 12.87 4.43 -1.94
CA PHE A 166 12.06 4.62 -0.73
C PHE A 166 11.75 6.10 -0.44
N ALA A 167 12.63 7.05 -0.77
CA ALA A 167 12.37 8.48 -0.59
C ALA A 167 11.06 8.97 -1.27
N GLU A 168 10.56 8.25 -2.27
CA GLU A 168 9.36 8.57 -3.04
C GLU A 168 8.10 7.83 -2.53
N TYR A 169 8.17 7.14 -1.39
CA TYR A 169 7.11 6.23 -0.91
C TYR A 169 5.73 6.88 -0.85
N LYS A 170 5.64 8.14 -0.42
CA LYS A 170 4.37 8.88 -0.32
C LYS A 170 3.70 9.03 -1.68
N ARG A 171 4.49 9.37 -2.70
CA ARG A 171 4.00 9.57 -4.06
C ARG A 171 3.62 8.24 -4.70
N ALA A 172 4.52 7.28 -4.67
CA ALA A 172 4.34 5.98 -5.30
C ALA A 172 3.14 5.23 -4.72
N PHE A 173 3.02 5.21 -3.38
CA PHE A 173 1.88 4.59 -2.72
C PHE A 173 0.57 5.24 -3.11
N ARG A 174 0.50 6.58 -3.08
CA ARG A 174 -0.71 7.32 -3.50
C ARG A 174 -1.11 7.00 -4.93
N GLU A 175 -0.15 6.91 -5.85
CA GLU A 175 -0.41 6.56 -7.25
C GLU A 175 -1.04 5.16 -7.35
N VAL A 176 -0.46 4.15 -6.70
CA VAL A 176 -1.01 2.78 -6.72
C VAL A 176 -2.37 2.70 -6.01
N TYR A 177 -2.51 3.33 -4.84
CA TYR A 177 -3.73 3.31 -4.03
C TYR A 177 -4.92 3.96 -4.77
N MET A 178 -4.69 5.10 -5.42
CA MET A 178 -5.71 5.86 -6.13
C MET A 178 -5.95 5.35 -7.56
N SER A 179 -5.24 4.31 -7.98
CA SER A 179 -5.22 3.84 -9.37
C SER A 179 -6.60 3.41 -9.87
N GLY A 180 -7.26 4.27 -10.64
CA GLY A 180 -8.56 3.99 -11.25
C GLY A 180 -9.74 3.79 -10.28
N ALA A 181 -9.55 4.00 -8.97
CA ALA A 181 -10.63 3.99 -8.00
C ALA A 181 -11.57 5.18 -8.26
N ALA A 182 -12.87 4.93 -8.38
CA ALA A 182 -13.85 5.95 -8.73
C ALA A 182 -13.80 7.12 -7.74
N ALA A 183 -13.41 8.31 -8.22
CA ALA A 183 -13.19 9.51 -7.44
C ALA A 183 -14.48 10.18 -6.92
N GLY A 184 -15.53 9.38 -6.70
CA GLY A 184 -16.85 9.76 -6.21
C GLY A 184 -17.40 8.83 -5.13
N SER A 185 -16.61 7.90 -4.58
CA SER A 185 -17.01 7.23 -3.34
C SER A 185 -17.06 8.28 -2.21
N PRO A 186 -18.12 8.34 -1.38
CA PRO A 186 -18.22 9.28 -0.25
C PRO A 186 -17.07 9.14 0.76
N LEU A 187 -16.27 8.07 0.66
CA LEU A 187 -15.01 7.90 1.40
C LEU A 187 -13.92 8.95 1.05
N PHE A 188 -13.96 9.58 -0.12
CA PHE A 188 -12.89 10.47 -0.58
C PHE A 188 -13.07 11.95 -0.23
N GLN A 189 -14.25 12.36 0.25
CA GLN A 189 -14.49 13.77 0.60
C GLN A 189 -13.79 14.17 1.92
N ASP A 190 -13.49 13.20 2.78
CA ASP A 190 -12.93 13.41 4.12
C ASP A 190 -11.40 13.24 4.20
N GLU A 191 -10.75 12.77 3.13
CA GLU A 191 -9.29 12.59 3.07
C GLU A 191 -8.61 13.90 2.61
N MET A 192 -8.70 14.94 3.44
CA MET A 192 -7.92 16.17 3.28
C MET A 192 -6.44 15.90 3.63
N HIS A 193 -5.58 15.72 2.63
CA HIS A 193 -4.12 15.70 2.80
C HIS A 193 -3.61 17.08 3.26
N PRO A 194 -3.02 17.25 4.46
CA PRO A 194 -2.43 18.50 4.89
C PRO A 194 -0.98 18.63 4.37
N HIS A 195 -0.69 19.75 3.73
CA HIS A 195 0.64 20.37 3.51
C HIS A 195 1.80 19.49 2.99
N VAL A 196 1.99 19.49 1.67
CA VAL A 196 3.32 19.45 1.04
C VAL A 196 3.55 20.83 0.42
N GLN A 197 4.17 21.76 1.16
CA GLN A 197 4.74 22.98 0.58
C GLN A 197 6.18 22.65 0.18
N ILE A 198 6.44 22.53 -1.12
CA ILE A 198 7.80 22.49 -1.65
C ILE A 198 8.19 23.92 -1.98
N SER A 199 9.18 24.44 -1.27
CA SER A 199 9.87 25.69 -1.57
C SER A 199 10.62 25.57 -2.88
N THR A 200 10.25 26.38 -3.86
CA THR A 200 10.95 26.56 -5.13
C THR A 200 12.30 27.22 -4.91
N SER A 201 13.39 26.48 -5.15
CA SER A 201 14.70 27.05 -5.47
C SER A 201 15.23 26.33 -6.70
N GLU A 202 15.32 27.08 -7.79
CA GLU A 202 15.62 26.63 -9.14
C GLU A 202 17.05 26.09 -9.27
N ARG A 203 17.20 24.94 -9.94
CA ARG A 203 18.30 24.60 -10.85
C ARG A 203 17.78 23.52 -11.81
N THR A 204 18.00 23.79 -13.09
CA THR A 204 17.52 23.08 -14.28
C THR A 204 18.13 21.68 -14.40
N ASP A 205 17.29 20.64 -14.41
CA ASP A 205 17.18 19.62 -15.48
C ASP A 205 16.17 18.52 -15.06
N ASP A 206 15.37 18.07 -16.02
CA ASP A 206 14.36 16.99 -15.95
C ASP A 206 13.12 17.21 -15.05
N ILE A 207 12.34 18.23 -15.39
CA ILE A 207 11.01 18.47 -14.83
C ILE A 207 9.98 17.56 -15.54
N SER A 208 9.67 16.42 -14.93
CA SER A 208 8.42 15.70 -15.18
C SER A 208 7.25 16.62 -14.88
N GLY A 209 6.62 17.16 -15.93
CA GLY A 209 5.63 18.24 -15.94
C GLY A 209 4.28 17.95 -15.28
N TRP A 210 4.26 17.41 -14.07
CA TRP A 210 3.03 17.08 -13.33
C TRP A 210 3.01 17.60 -11.89
N SER A 211 4.00 18.40 -11.49
CA SER A 211 4.14 18.96 -10.13
C SER A 211 3.13 20.07 -9.79
N SER A 212 2.32 20.56 -10.74
CA SER A 212 1.51 21.78 -10.55
C SER A 212 0.00 21.60 -10.37
N ILE A 213 -0.57 20.38 -10.31
CA ILE A 213 -2.04 20.24 -10.27
C ILE A 213 -2.51 19.82 -8.87
N ARG A 214 -2.81 20.84 -8.06
CA ARG A 214 -3.39 20.78 -6.72
C ARG A 214 -4.91 20.53 -6.79
N GLY A 215 -5.40 19.58 -5.99
CA GLY A 215 -6.73 19.66 -5.38
C GLY A 215 -7.97 19.53 -6.27
N LYS A 216 -7.98 18.63 -7.26
CA LYS A 216 -9.22 18.19 -7.92
C LYS A 216 -9.22 16.67 -8.06
N SER A 217 -10.37 16.04 -7.79
CA SER A 217 -10.69 14.67 -8.17
C SER A 217 -10.30 14.45 -9.65
N MET A 218 -9.39 13.52 -9.93
CA MET A 218 -8.73 13.38 -11.24
C MET A 218 -9.43 12.41 -12.21
N GLY A 219 -10.65 11.95 -11.89
CA GLY A 219 -11.49 11.15 -12.79
C GLY A 219 -11.01 9.72 -13.07
N SER A 220 -11.83 8.96 -13.80
CA SER A 220 -11.61 7.54 -14.16
C SER A 220 -10.40 7.27 -15.05
N ASN A 221 -9.75 8.31 -15.58
CA ASN A 221 -8.72 8.20 -16.61
C ASN A 221 -7.28 8.20 -16.06
N ARG A 222 -7.08 8.26 -14.72
CA ARG A 222 -5.74 8.23 -14.11
C ARG A 222 -5.49 6.89 -13.41
N SER A 223 -5.28 5.86 -14.21
CA SER A 223 -4.74 4.57 -13.78
C SER A 223 -3.21 4.63 -13.69
N SER A 224 -2.65 4.03 -12.64
CA SER A 224 -1.23 3.78 -12.53
C SER A 224 -0.83 2.72 -13.55
N LYS A 225 0.18 3.06 -14.36
CA LYS A 225 0.83 2.11 -15.26
C LYS A 225 1.66 1.20 -14.39
N VAL A 226 1.28 -0.08 -14.30
CA VAL A 226 2.01 -1.08 -13.52
C VAL A 226 2.69 -2.01 -14.51
N LEU A 227 3.98 -2.26 -14.32
CA LEU A 227 4.67 -3.33 -15.04
C LEU A 227 4.10 -4.67 -14.54
N LEU A 228 3.13 -5.21 -15.26
CA LEU A 228 2.64 -6.57 -15.02
C LEU A 228 3.60 -7.58 -15.67
N ARG A 229 4.88 -7.54 -15.27
CA ARG A 229 5.90 -8.52 -15.66
C ARG A 229 6.63 -9.08 -14.45
N SER A 230 5.89 -9.57 -13.48
CA SER A 230 6.40 -10.56 -12.52
C SER A 230 5.78 -11.94 -12.79
N ARG A 231 5.83 -12.41 -14.05
CA ARG A 231 5.73 -13.84 -14.33
C ARG A 231 7.15 -14.39 -14.30
N LEU A 232 7.64 -14.70 -13.10
CA LEU A 232 8.75 -15.64 -12.99
C LEU A 232 8.18 -17.01 -13.28
N LYS A 233 8.26 -17.43 -14.54
CA LYS A 233 8.02 -18.82 -14.92
C LYS A 233 9.30 -19.58 -14.52
N VAL A 234 9.29 -20.14 -13.32
CA VAL A 234 10.37 -21.02 -12.87
C VAL A 234 10.06 -22.40 -13.44
N GLU A 235 10.87 -22.83 -14.40
CA GLU A 235 10.76 -24.13 -15.05
C GLU A 235 11.92 -25.00 -14.53
N VAL A 236 11.60 -26.19 -14.05
CA VAL A 236 12.59 -27.14 -13.53
C VAL A 236 13.04 -28.00 -14.69
N PHE A 237 14.33 -27.89 -15.02
CA PHE A 237 14.98 -28.70 -16.05
C PHE A 237 15.80 -29.81 -15.39
N ASP A 238 15.77 -31.00 -15.97
CA ASP A 238 16.72 -32.06 -15.65
C ASP A 238 18.14 -31.73 -16.20
N ALA A 239 19.12 -32.57 -15.88
CA ALA A 239 20.50 -32.40 -16.35
C ALA A 239 20.65 -32.51 -17.88
N ASP A 240 19.65 -33.04 -18.56
CA ASP A 240 19.60 -33.24 -20.01
C ASP A 240 18.82 -32.10 -20.73
N GLY A 241 18.31 -31.12 -19.98
CA GLY A 241 17.62 -29.94 -20.50
C GLY A 241 16.12 -30.12 -20.77
N ASN A 242 15.49 -31.19 -20.29
CA ASN A 242 14.05 -31.41 -20.44
C ASN A 242 13.27 -30.84 -19.24
N SER A 243 12.17 -30.14 -19.54
CA SER A 243 11.25 -29.58 -18.54
C SER A 243 10.41 -30.69 -17.91
N THR A 244 10.35 -30.74 -16.57
CA THR A 244 9.65 -31.82 -15.84
C THR A 244 8.15 -31.56 -15.62
N GLN A 245 7.51 -30.63 -16.34
CA GLN A 245 6.07 -30.38 -16.18
C GLN A 245 5.26 -30.60 -17.46
N GLU A 246 4.30 -31.53 -17.33
CA GLU A 246 3.23 -31.82 -18.26
C GLU A 246 2.38 -30.57 -18.49
N SER A 247 2.22 -30.21 -19.77
CA SER A 247 1.53 -29.02 -20.25
C SER A 247 0.06 -28.99 -19.82
N THR A 248 -0.30 -28.10 -18.90
CA THR A 248 -1.67 -27.57 -18.82
C THR A 248 -1.65 -26.13 -19.31
N GLU A 249 -1.94 -26.00 -20.59
CA GLU A 249 -2.21 -24.77 -21.32
C GLU A 249 -3.49 -24.15 -20.73
N GLY A 250 -3.30 -23.17 -19.84
CA GLY A 250 -4.39 -22.42 -19.21
C GLY A 250 -4.46 -21.04 -19.82
N ASP A 251 -5.24 -20.91 -20.90
CA ASP A 251 -5.60 -19.65 -21.54
C ASP A 251 -6.03 -18.60 -20.50
N VAL A 252 -5.37 -17.45 -20.56
CA VAL A 252 -5.81 -16.25 -19.86
C VAL A 252 -6.97 -15.68 -20.68
N ALA A 253 -8.18 -16.18 -20.41
CA ALA A 253 -9.40 -15.62 -20.95
C ALA A 253 -9.51 -14.14 -20.56
N CYS A 254 -9.25 -13.27 -21.52
CA CYS A 254 -9.67 -11.88 -21.50
C CYS A 254 -11.18 -11.89 -21.73
N TYR A 255 -11.98 -11.59 -20.71
CA TYR A 255 -13.40 -11.35 -20.91
C TYR A 255 -13.60 -9.88 -21.29
N GLU A 256 -14.29 -9.67 -22.41
CA GLU A 256 -14.93 -8.42 -22.84
C GLU A 256 -15.93 -7.89 -21.80
#